data_AF-A0A7X7FK19-F1
#
_entry.id   AF-A0A7X7FK19-F1
#
_cell.length_a   1.000
_cell.length_b   1.000
_cell.length_c   1.000
_cell.angle_alpha   90.00
_cell.angle_beta   90.00
_cell.angle_gamma   90.00
#
_symmetry.space_group_name_H-M   'P 1'
#
loop_
_entity.id
_entity.type
_entity.pdbx_description
1 polymer ?
#
loop_
_entity_poly.entity_id
_entity_poly.type
_entity_poly.pdbx_seq_one_letter_code
_entity_poly.pdbx_strand_id
1 'polypeptide(L)'
;MLHTVPFCRKTLLIGCLAIAAGLASPGAARAQTETAAPSSASVPYGLTALDWGIIAAYGMGMLVIGFWYARKTQNREDYLLGGRTMRSSSVGLSLFATLFSTITYLALPGEMISKGPVILWSMVSVPIAYVLVGYFLIPRFMELRVTSAYEILEARLGVGLRLLAAIVFLVTRTLWMALIIYVTAEKIIVTMMDLPPETAAWVTPIVAAIVGLLTVAYTSMGGLRAV
;
A
#
# COMPACT_ATOMS: atom_id res chain seq x y z
N MET A 1 34.42 26.66 -0.44
CA MET A 1 33.06 26.92 -0.97
C MET A 1 32.11 25.78 -0.57
N LEU A 2 31.77 25.71 0.72
CA LEU A 2 30.71 24.85 1.24
C LEU A 2 29.61 25.78 1.73
N HIS A 3 28.53 25.91 0.95
CA HIS A 3 27.31 26.54 1.43
C HIS A 3 26.10 25.70 0.98
N THR A 4 25.56 24.99 1.97
CA THR A 4 24.13 24.86 2.25
C THR A 4 23.22 24.33 1.13
N VAL A 5 22.91 23.03 1.18
CA VAL A 5 21.68 22.43 0.64
C VAL A 5 20.78 22.00 1.82
N PRO A 6 20.07 22.92 2.50
CA PRO A 6 19.22 22.58 3.65
C PRO A 6 17.79 22.18 3.22
N PHE A 7 17.49 22.15 1.92
CA PHE A 7 16.13 21.96 1.41
C PHE A 7 15.68 20.49 1.36
N CYS A 8 16.62 19.55 1.19
CA CYS A 8 16.28 18.13 1.00
C CYS A 8 15.86 17.43 2.31
N ARG A 9 16.34 17.91 3.46
CA ARG A 9 16.00 17.32 4.77
C ARG A 9 14.61 17.76 5.25
N LYS A 10 14.16 18.97 4.93
CA LYS A 10 12.86 19.49 5.39
C LYS A 10 11.68 18.90 4.61
N THR A 11 11.78 18.73 3.29
CA THR A 11 10.65 18.23 2.48
C THR A 11 10.38 16.74 2.69
N LEU A 12 11.43 15.93 2.87
CA LEU A 12 11.28 14.50 3.18
C LEU A 12 10.72 14.27 4.60
N LEU A 13 11.10 15.12 5.54
CA LEU A 13 10.52 15.12 6.89
C LEU A 13 9.07 15.58 6.88
N ILE A 14 8.67 16.57 6.08
CA ILE A 14 7.26 17.06 6.01
C ILE A 14 6.32 16.00 5.41
N GLY A 15 6.76 15.23 4.41
CA GLY A 15 5.97 14.12 3.84
C GLY A 15 5.76 12.96 4.82
N CYS A 16 6.81 12.57 5.55
CA CYS A 16 6.70 11.56 6.62
C CYS A 16 5.94 12.09 7.85
N LEU A 17 6.08 13.37 8.20
CA LEU A 17 5.33 13.97 9.30
C LEU A 17 3.86 14.14 8.96
N ALA A 18 3.47 14.38 7.71
CA ALA A 18 2.05 14.50 7.33
C ALA A 18 1.31 13.15 7.48
N ILE A 19 1.97 12.05 7.12
CA ILE A 19 1.43 10.69 7.26
C ILE A 19 1.44 10.28 8.75
N ALA A 20 2.50 10.62 9.50
CA ALA A 20 2.59 10.33 10.94
C ALA A 20 1.71 11.24 11.82
N ALA A 21 1.51 12.51 11.46
CA ALA A 21 0.66 13.45 12.20
C ALA A 21 -0.83 13.24 11.93
N GLY A 22 -1.19 12.66 10.77
CA GLY A 22 -2.54 12.11 10.55
C GLY A 22 -2.86 10.97 11.51
N LEU A 23 -1.85 10.18 11.91
CA LEU A 23 -1.99 9.09 12.90
C LEU A 23 -1.84 9.56 14.37
N ALA A 24 -1.14 10.67 14.61
CA ALA A 24 -0.82 11.18 15.94
C ALA A 24 -1.66 12.40 16.36
N SER A 25 -2.84 12.61 15.77
CA SER A 25 -3.80 13.56 16.35
C SER A 25 -4.46 12.90 17.58
N PRO A 26 -4.26 13.42 18.80
CA PRO A 26 -4.86 12.87 20.02
C PRO A 26 -6.41 12.92 20.02
N GLY A 27 -7.03 13.56 19.02
CA GLY A 27 -8.47 13.53 18.80
C GLY A 27 -9.00 12.22 18.22
N ALA A 28 -8.19 11.44 17.50
CA ALA A 28 -8.65 10.17 16.89
C ALA A 28 -8.91 9.08 17.94
N ALA A 29 -8.13 9.07 19.03
CA ALA A 29 -8.32 8.13 20.14
C ALA A 29 -9.54 8.47 21.03
N ARG A 30 -9.96 9.74 21.09
CA ARG A 30 -11.18 10.15 21.83
C ARG A 30 -12.45 10.00 20.99
N ALA A 31 -12.38 10.22 19.68
CA ALA A 31 -13.55 10.12 18.81
C ALA A 31 -14.10 8.67 18.67
N GLN A 32 -13.27 7.64 18.90
CA GLN A 32 -13.72 6.25 18.84
C GLN A 32 -14.54 5.80 20.07
N THR A 33 -14.48 6.54 21.18
CA THR A 33 -15.14 6.14 22.42
C THR A 33 -16.48 6.86 22.65
N GLU A 34 -16.82 7.90 21.87
CA GLU A 34 -17.88 8.84 22.26
C GLU A 34 -18.93 9.17 21.19
N THR A 35 -19.10 8.34 20.15
CA THR A 35 -20.28 8.46 19.27
C THR A 35 -21.05 7.15 19.17
N ALA A 36 -21.68 6.77 20.28
CA ALA A 36 -22.85 5.92 20.22
C ALA A 36 -24.05 6.76 19.75
N ALA A 37 -24.42 6.64 18.47
CA ALA A 37 -25.71 7.11 17.94
C ALA A 37 -26.01 6.45 16.58
N PRO A 38 -27.30 6.35 16.19
CA PRO A 38 -28.35 5.51 16.74
C PRO A 38 -28.57 4.25 15.87
N SER A 39 -29.32 3.27 16.40
CA SER A 39 -29.72 2.06 15.67
C SER A 39 -30.36 2.38 14.31
N SER A 40 -29.76 1.91 13.22
CA SER A 40 -30.42 1.83 11.92
C SER A 40 -30.22 0.42 11.37
N ALA A 41 -31.36 -0.26 11.16
CA ALA A 41 -31.57 -1.55 10.51
C ALA A 41 -30.48 -2.63 10.72
N SER A 42 -30.83 -3.69 11.44
CA SER A 42 -30.12 -4.97 11.35
C SER A 42 -30.27 -5.53 9.93
N VAL A 43 -29.43 -5.06 9.00
CA VAL A 43 -29.12 -5.82 7.80
C VAL A 43 -28.53 -7.13 8.30
N PRO A 44 -29.04 -8.30 7.89
CA PRO A 44 -28.44 -9.57 8.30
C PRO A 44 -26.98 -9.56 7.84
N TYR A 45 -26.06 -9.36 8.79
CA TYR A 45 -24.63 -9.29 8.53
C TYR A 45 -24.15 -10.72 8.38
N GLY A 46 -24.11 -11.20 7.15
CA GLY A 46 -23.56 -12.49 6.81
C GLY A 46 -23.26 -12.49 5.34
N LEU A 47 -22.00 -12.73 4.99
CA LEU A 47 -21.59 -12.90 3.60
C LEU A 47 -22.49 -13.95 2.95
N THR A 48 -23.25 -13.53 1.94
CA THR A 48 -24.09 -14.44 1.19
C THR A 48 -23.19 -15.39 0.39
N ALA A 49 -23.73 -16.54 -0.04
CA ALA A 49 -23.00 -17.46 -0.90
C ALA A 49 -22.49 -16.79 -2.20
N LEU A 50 -23.19 -15.73 -2.64
CA LEU A 50 -22.80 -14.92 -3.79
C LEU A 50 -21.55 -14.08 -3.48
N ASP A 51 -21.48 -13.45 -2.30
CA ASP A 51 -20.31 -12.65 -1.90
C ASP A 51 -19.05 -13.52 -1.81
N TRP A 52 -19.16 -14.71 -1.21
CA TRP A 52 -18.08 -15.70 -1.20
C TRP A 52 -17.67 -16.13 -2.61
N GLY A 53 -18.65 -16.32 -3.50
CA GLY A 53 -18.41 -16.61 -4.91
C GLY A 53 -17.59 -15.52 -5.61
N ILE A 54 -17.91 -14.25 -5.37
CA ILE A 54 -17.17 -13.10 -5.94
C ILE A 54 -15.74 -13.04 -5.39
N ILE A 55 -15.55 -13.21 -4.07
CA ILE A 55 -14.23 -13.20 -3.43
C ILE A 55 -13.35 -14.33 -3.99
N ALA A 56 -13.91 -15.54 -4.10
CA ALA A 56 -13.21 -16.68 -4.66
C ALA A 56 -12.87 -16.46 -6.14
N ALA A 57 -13.81 -15.94 -6.93
CA ALA A 57 -13.58 -15.62 -8.34
C ALA A 57 -12.49 -14.55 -8.52
N TYR A 58 -12.46 -13.52 -7.68
CA TYR A 58 -11.42 -12.50 -7.68
C TYR A 58 -10.04 -13.10 -7.35
N GLY A 59 -9.94 -13.87 -6.26
CA GLY A 59 -8.69 -14.53 -5.86
C GLY A 59 -8.17 -15.48 -6.94
N MET A 60 -9.07 -16.25 -7.56
CA MET A 60 -8.73 -17.14 -8.67
C MET A 60 -8.32 -16.36 -9.93
N GLY A 61 -8.99 -15.25 -10.23
CA GLY A 61 -8.59 -14.35 -11.32
C GLY A 61 -7.17 -13.82 -11.15
N MET A 62 -6.82 -13.38 -9.93
CA MET A 62 -5.46 -12.92 -9.61
C MET A 62 -4.41 -14.04 -9.81
N LEU A 63 -4.71 -15.27 -9.37
CA LEU A 63 -3.83 -16.43 -9.59
C LEU A 63 -3.67 -16.78 -11.07
N VAL A 64 -4.75 -16.72 -11.86
CA VAL A 64 -4.72 -16.97 -13.30
C VAL A 64 -3.87 -15.94 -14.03
N ILE A 65 -4.00 -14.65 -13.68
CA ILE A 65 -3.18 -13.57 -14.24
C ILE A 65 -1.70 -13.79 -13.88
N GLY A 66 -1.42 -14.08 -12.61
CA GLY A 66 -0.07 -14.40 -12.15
C GLY A 66 0.54 -15.57 -12.90
N PHE A 67 -0.19 -16.67 -13.07
CA PHE A 67 0.28 -17.85 -13.82
C PHE A 67 0.44 -17.61 -15.32
N TRP A 68 -0.42 -16.77 -15.93
CA TRP A 68 -0.32 -16.44 -17.34
C TRP A 68 0.93 -15.61 -17.64
N TYR A 69 1.26 -14.64 -16.78
CA TYR A 69 2.48 -13.86 -16.91
C TYR A 69 3.74 -14.62 -16.47
N ALA A 70 3.63 -15.55 -15.52
CA ALA A 70 4.72 -16.44 -15.12
C ALA A 70 5.31 -17.18 -16.32
N ARG A 71 4.45 -17.69 -17.22
CA ARG A 71 4.88 -18.40 -18.43
C ARG A 71 5.58 -17.51 -19.47
N LYS A 72 5.42 -16.18 -19.37
CA LYS A 72 6.03 -15.21 -20.29
C LYS A 72 7.35 -14.63 -19.76
N THR A 73 7.70 -14.91 -18.51
CA THR A 73 8.91 -14.42 -17.87
C THR A 73 10.01 -15.47 -18.01
N GLN A 74 11.06 -15.17 -18.79
CA GLN A 74 12.18 -16.10 -18.99
C GLN A 74 13.48 -15.63 -18.33
N ASN A 75 13.69 -14.31 -18.24
CA ASN A 75 14.93 -13.74 -17.75
C ASN A 75 14.73 -12.88 -16.48
N ARG A 76 15.82 -12.66 -15.73
CA ARG A 76 15.82 -11.80 -14.54
C ARG A 76 15.38 -10.36 -14.84
N GLU A 77 15.75 -9.85 -16.00
CA GLU A 77 15.32 -8.52 -16.46
C GLU A 77 13.81 -8.47 -16.73
N ASP A 78 13.22 -9.53 -17.29
CA ASP A 78 11.77 -9.60 -17.45
C ASP A 78 11.04 -9.65 -16.11
N TYR A 79 11.59 -10.38 -15.14
CA TYR A 79 11.01 -10.50 -13.81
C TYR A 79 11.07 -9.19 -13.00
N LEU A 80 12.22 -8.48 -13.04
CA LEU A 80 12.46 -7.29 -12.22
C LEU A 80 12.04 -5.97 -12.89
N LEU A 81 12.14 -5.86 -14.22
CA LEU A 81 11.93 -4.62 -14.97
C LEU A 81 10.76 -4.71 -15.96
N GLY A 82 10.06 -5.85 -16.00
CA GLY A 82 9.00 -6.10 -16.97
C GLY A 82 9.47 -6.07 -18.42
N GLY A 83 10.75 -6.36 -18.65
CA GLY A 83 11.41 -6.31 -19.97
C GLY A 83 11.47 -4.91 -20.59
N ARG A 84 11.22 -3.84 -19.80
CA ARG A 84 11.23 -2.44 -20.23
C ARG A 84 10.29 -2.09 -21.40
N THR A 85 9.35 -2.98 -21.74
CA THR A 85 8.38 -2.82 -22.84
C THR A 85 7.01 -2.37 -22.38
N MET A 86 6.81 -2.12 -21.08
CA MET A 86 5.51 -1.73 -20.54
C MET A 86 5.13 -0.32 -20.96
N ARG A 87 3.87 -0.13 -21.37
CA ARG A 87 3.33 1.20 -21.71
C ARG A 87 3.28 2.06 -20.44
N SER A 88 3.67 3.33 -20.57
CA SER A 88 3.66 4.30 -19.47
C SER A 88 2.29 4.41 -18.78
N SER A 89 1.20 4.26 -19.53
CA SER A 89 -0.16 4.24 -18.97
C SER A 89 -0.42 3.08 -18.00
N SER A 90 0.07 1.87 -18.32
CA SER A 90 -0.11 0.69 -17.47
C SER A 90 0.73 0.78 -16.20
N VAL A 91 1.96 1.31 -16.33
CA VAL A 91 2.84 1.56 -15.17
C VAL A 91 2.24 2.64 -14.25
N GLY A 92 1.67 3.70 -14.83
CA GLY A 92 0.97 4.74 -14.05
C GLY A 92 -0.23 4.20 -13.28
N LEU A 93 -1.01 3.30 -13.88
CA LEU A 93 -2.14 2.66 -13.21
C LEU A 93 -1.70 1.74 -12.06
N SER A 94 -0.64 0.95 -12.24
CA SER A 94 -0.08 0.11 -11.17
C SER A 94 0.51 0.95 -10.02
N LEU A 95 1.18 2.06 -10.35
CA LEU A 95 1.65 3.01 -9.34
C LEU A 95 0.48 3.60 -8.55
N PHE A 96 -0.59 4.00 -9.23
CA PHE A 96 -1.81 4.50 -8.58
C PHE A 96 -2.43 3.44 -7.67
N ALA A 97 -2.61 2.21 -8.16
CA ALA A 97 -3.15 1.10 -7.37
C ALA A 97 -2.31 0.82 -6.11
N THR A 98 -0.98 0.90 -6.21
CA THR A 98 -0.05 0.68 -5.07
C THR A 98 -0.16 1.76 -3.99
N LEU A 99 -0.59 2.97 -4.36
CA LEU A 99 -0.75 4.09 -3.43
C LEU A 99 -2.05 4.01 -2.62
N PHE A 100 -3.06 3.29 -3.11
CA PHE A 100 -4.31 3.07 -2.39
C PHE A 100 -4.20 1.85 -1.48
N SER A 101 -4.38 2.07 -0.18
CA SER A 101 -4.42 1.00 0.81
C SER A 101 -5.79 0.92 1.48
N THR A 102 -6.11 -0.25 2.03
CA THR A 102 -7.31 -0.47 2.84
C THR A 102 -7.41 0.52 4.00
N ILE A 103 -6.27 0.87 4.62
CA ILE A 103 -6.22 1.85 5.71
C ILE A 103 -6.69 3.22 5.21
N THR A 104 -6.15 3.69 4.09
CA THR A 104 -6.55 4.99 3.51
C THR A 104 -8.04 4.99 3.15
N TYR A 105 -8.54 3.89 2.60
CA TYR A 105 -9.94 3.74 2.22
C TYR A 105 -10.90 3.86 3.41
N LEU A 106 -10.53 3.32 4.59
CA LEU A 106 -11.33 3.43 5.81
C LEU A 106 -11.07 4.73 6.59
N ALA A 107 -9.84 5.24 6.58
CA ALA A 107 -9.44 6.39 7.37
C ALA A 107 -10.00 7.72 6.84
N LEU A 108 -9.99 7.92 5.51
CA LEU A 108 -10.48 9.17 4.91
C LEU A 108 -11.97 9.46 5.20
N PRO A 109 -12.92 8.53 5.02
CA PRO A 109 -14.31 8.78 5.39
C PRO A 109 -14.48 8.95 6.90
N GLY A 110 -13.74 8.20 7.73
CA GLY A 110 -13.77 8.37 9.19
C GLY A 110 -13.29 9.76 9.65
N GLU A 111 -12.24 10.27 9.03
CA GLU A 111 -11.76 11.65 9.22
C GLU A 111 -12.78 12.68 8.70
N MET A 112 -13.40 12.43 7.55
CA MET A 112 -14.38 13.35 6.96
C MET A 112 -15.65 13.48 7.80
N ILE A 113 -16.12 12.38 8.40
CA ILE A 113 -17.29 12.40 9.30
C ILE A 113 -16.96 13.16 10.60
N SER A 114 -15.75 13.02 11.12
CA SER A 114 -15.34 13.65 12.38
C SER A 114 -14.89 15.11 12.26
N LYS A 115 -14.16 15.47 11.20
CA LYS A 115 -13.53 16.79 11.01
C LYS A 115 -14.13 17.59 9.84
N GLY A 116 -15.09 17.03 9.11
CA GLY A 116 -15.73 17.67 7.97
C GLY A 116 -14.85 17.70 6.69
N PRO A 117 -15.21 18.52 5.69
CA PRO A 117 -14.57 18.52 4.37
C PRO A 117 -13.15 19.12 4.37
N VAL A 118 -12.62 19.56 5.52
CA VAL A 118 -11.25 20.10 5.64
C VAL A 118 -10.19 19.10 5.17
N ILE A 119 -10.45 17.79 5.33
CA ILE A 119 -9.57 16.72 4.84
C ILE A 119 -9.38 16.77 3.32
N LEU A 120 -10.34 17.28 2.55
CA LEU A 120 -10.22 17.39 1.09
C LEU A 120 -9.17 18.41 0.68
N TRP A 121 -8.99 19.47 1.46
CA TRP A 121 -7.97 20.48 1.18
C TRP A 121 -6.56 19.92 1.32
N SER A 122 -6.31 19.06 2.31
CA SER A 122 -4.99 18.43 2.47
C SER A 122 -4.68 17.45 1.32
N MET A 123 -5.70 16.79 0.77
CA MET A 123 -5.58 15.86 -0.36
C MET A 123 -5.18 16.55 -1.68
N VAL A 124 -5.45 17.85 -1.87
CA VAL A 124 -5.08 18.58 -3.10
C VAL A 124 -3.56 18.67 -3.29
N SER A 125 -2.79 18.62 -2.21
CA SER A 125 -1.32 18.69 -2.27
C SER A 125 -0.68 17.46 -2.95
N VAL A 126 -1.31 16.29 -2.81
CA VAL A 126 -0.82 15.00 -3.29
C VAL A 126 -0.70 14.93 -4.82
N PRO A 127 -1.74 15.25 -5.63
CA PRO A 127 -1.62 15.21 -7.09
C PRO A 127 -0.59 16.22 -7.62
N ILE A 128 -0.48 17.40 -6.99
CA ILE A 128 0.53 18.41 -7.37
C ILE A 128 1.94 17.86 -7.19
N ALA A 129 2.19 17.17 -6.06
CA ALA A 129 3.47 16.52 -5.82
C ALA A 129 3.77 15.43 -6.87
N TYR A 130 2.78 14.64 -7.29
CA TYR A 130 2.96 13.62 -8.32
C TYR A 130 3.27 14.19 -9.70
N VAL A 131 2.63 15.29 -10.09
CA VAL A 131 2.95 15.98 -11.36
C VAL A 131 4.40 16.49 -11.33
N LEU A 132 4.82 17.08 -10.21
CA LEU A 132 6.18 17.60 -10.06
C LEU A 132 7.22 16.47 -10.12
N VAL A 133 7.02 15.39 -9.36
CA VAL A 133 7.94 14.24 -9.37
C VAL A 133 7.94 13.57 -10.74
N GLY A 134 6.76 13.39 -11.34
CA GLY A 134 6.58 12.75 -12.63
C GLY A 134 7.30 13.48 -13.76
N TYR A 135 7.24 14.81 -13.79
CA TYR A 135 7.83 15.60 -14.87
C TYR A 135 9.31 15.93 -14.65
N PHE A 136 9.74 16.15 -13.40
CA PHE A 136 11.10 16.64 -13.13
C PHE A 136 12.08 15.56 -12.65
N LEU A 137 11.60 14.57 -11.91
CA LEU A 137 12.44 13.60 -11.22
C LEU A 137 12.50 12.25 -11.94
N ILE A 138 11.35 11.71 -12.36
CA ILE A 138 11.28 10.44 -13.10
C ILE A 138 12.15 10.42 -14.37
N PRO A 139 12.11 11.41 -15.29
CA PRO A 139 12.91 11.34 -16.51
C PRO A 139 14.42 11.25 -16.22
N ARG A 140 14.91 12.00 -15.23
CA ARG A 140 16.31 11.95 -14.81
C ARG A 140 16.71 10.60 -14.21
N PHE A 141 15.82 9.95 -13.46
CA PHE A 141 16.09 8.62 -12.92
C PHE A 141 16.07 7.52 -14.00
N MET A 142 15.23 7.67 -15.02
CA MET A 142 15.15 6.70 -16.12
C MET A 142 16.40 6.70 -17.00
N GLU A 143 17.15 7.81 -17.06
CA GLU A 143 18.44 7.91 -17.78
C GLU A 143 19.54 7.04 -17.16
N LEU A 144 19.52 6.86 -15.83
CA LEU A 144 20.57 6.13 -15.09
C LEU A 144 20.51 4.61 -15.28
N ARG A 145 19.44 4.08 -15.90
CA ARG A 145 19.18 2.65 -16.19
C ARG A 145 19.44 1.67 -15.03
N VAL A 146 19.40 2.16 -13.79
CA VAL A 146 19.59 1.35 -12.58
C VAL A 146 18.46 0.35 -12.37
N THR A 147 18.75 -0.75 -11.70
CA THR A 147 17.77 -1.79 -11.36
C THR A 147 17.09 -1.52 -10.01
N SER A 148 17.78 -0.78 -9.13
CA SER A 148 17.30 -0.42 -7.80
C SER A 148 17.54 1.05 -7.53
N ALA A 149 16.59 1.73 -6.89
CA ALA A 149 16.77 3.13 -6.47
C ALA A 149 17.97 3.31 -5.53
N TYR A 150 18.33 2.29 -4.74
CA TYR A 150 19.46 2.34 -3.80
C TYR A 150 20.82 2.29 -4.49
N GLU A 151 20.88 1.83 -5.74
CA GLU A 151 22.09 1.85 -6.58
C GLU A 151 22.53 3.29 -6.88
N ILE A 152 21.57 4.22 -6.97
CA ILE A 152 21.84 5.65 -7.13
C ILE A 152 22.54 6.22 -5.88
N LEU A 153 22.19 5.72 -4.69
CA LEU A 153 22.86 6.10 -3.44
C LEU A 153 24.29 5.55 -3.37
N GLU A 154 24.53 4.34 -3.87
CA GLU A 154 25.86 3.73 -3.89
C GLU A 154 26.87 4.60 -4.64
N ALA A 155 26.48 5.16 -5.78
CA ALA A 155 27.35 5.99 -6.61
C ALA A 155 27.93 7.22 -5.87
N ARG A 156 27.28 7.70 -4.80
CA ARG A 156 27.75 8.86 -4.02
C ARG A 156 28.20 8.55 -2.60
N LEU A 157 27.66 7.50 -1.99
CA LEU A 157 27.78 7.25 -0.54
C LEU A 157 28.34 5.85 -0.23
N GLY A 158 28.62 5.06 -1.26
CA GLY A 158 29.23 3.73 -1.14
C GLY A 158 28.24 2.61 -0.78
N VAL A 159 28.76 1.38 -0.83
CA VAL A 159 27.98 0.13 -0.66
C VAL A 159 27.34 0.02 0.72
N GLY A 160 28.01 0.53 1.77
CA GLY A 160 27.51 0.47 3.14
C GLY A 160 26.15 1.16 3.30
N LEU A 161 25.99 2.36 2.72
CA LEU A 161 24.71 3.07 2.79
C LEU A 161 23.64 2.43 1.91
N ARG A 162 24.01 1.83 0.76
CA ARG A 162 23.07 1.07 -0.07
C ARG A 162 22.43 -0.06 0.73
N LEU A 163 23.25 -0.86 1.43
CA LEU A 163 22.77 -1.98 2.24
C LEU A 163 21.91 -1.49 3.40
N LEU A 164 22.34 -0.43 4.10
CA LEU A 164 21.57 0.14 5.20
C LEU A 164 20.20 0.66 4.74
N ALA A 165 20.16 1.42 3.64
CA ALA A 165 18.91 1.93 3.08
C ALA A 165 17.97 0.80 2.63
N ALA A 166 18.50 -0.24 1.98
CA ALA A 166 17.74 -1.40 1.57
C ALA A 166 17.17 -2.17 2.78
N ILE A 167 17.97 -2.39 3.83
CA ILE A 167 17.53 -3.09 5.05
C ILE A 167 16.43 -2.28 5.77
N VAL A 168 16.65 -0.98 5.98
CA VAL A 168 15.66 -0.10 6.63
C VAL A 168 14.35 -0.09 5.84
N PHE A 169 14.43 -0.01 4.52
CA PHE A 169 13.25 -0.09 3.66
C PHE A 169 12.53 -1.43 3.78
N LEU A 170 13.24 -2.56 3.69
CA LEU A 170 12.64 -3.89 3.79
C LEU A 170 11.96 -4.10 5.14
N VAL A 171 12.60 -3.69 6.24
CA VAL A 171 12.01 -3.79 7.59
C VAL A 171 10.76 -2.91 7.69
N THR A 172 10.85 -1.64 7.31
CA THR A 172 9.72 -0.70 7.40
C THR A 172 8.56 -1.15 6.53
N ARG A 173 8.85 -1.61 5.30
CA ARG A 173 7.84 -2.11 4.36
C ARG A 173 7.19 -3.40 4.86
N THR A 174 7.95 -4.32 5.43
CA THR A 174 7.43 -5.57 5.98
C THR A 174 6.50 -5.32 7.15
N LEU A 175 6.91 -4.45 8.09
CA LEU A 175 6.08 -4.04 9.23
C LEU A 175 4.78 -3.36 8.78
N TRP A 176 4.87 -2.47 7.79
CA TRP A 176 3.70 -1.81 7.23
C TRP A 176 2.72 -2.78 6.58
N MET A 177 3.21 -3.72 5.76
CA MET A 177 2.37 -4.74 5.13
C MET A 177 1.75 -5.70 6.16
N ALA A 178 2.51 -6.09 7.20
CA ALA A 178 1.99 -6.91 8.29
C ALA A 178 0.85 -6.23 9.03
N LEU A 179 1.00 -4.93 9.34
CA LEU A 179 -0.04 -4.12 9.96
C LEU A 179 -1.31 -4.05 9.09
N ILE A 180 -1.15 -3.78 7.79
CA ILE A 180 -2.28 -3.70 6.86
C ILE A 180 -3.06 -5.03 6.83
N ILE A 181 -2.36 -6.15 6.68
CA ILE A 181 -3.01 -7.46 6.59
C ILE A 181 -3.75 -7.78 7.90
N TYR A 182 -3.14 -7.51 9.05
CA TYR A 182 -3.75 -7.72 10.36
C TYR A 182 -5.01 -6.86 10.57
N VAL A 183 -4.91 -5.55 10.35
CA VAL A 183 -6.04 -4.62 10.50
C VAL A 183 -7.17 -4.96 9.52
N THR A 184 -6.83 -5.35 8.30
CA THR A 184 -7.81 -5.76 7.28
C THR A 184 -8.53 -7.05 7.71
N ALA A 185 -7.81 -8.06 8.19
CA ALA A 185 -8.40 -9.31 8.63
C ALA A 185 -9.35 -9.10 9.83
N GLU A 186 -8.93 -8.32 10.82
CA GLU A 186 -9.73 -8.04 12.02
C GLU A 186 -10.93 -7.12 11.75
N LYS A 187 -10.73 -6.00 11.06
CA LYS A 187 -11.79 -4.97 10.90
C LYS A 187 -12.75 -5.26 9.77
N ILE A 188 -12.34 -6.01 8.74
CA ILE A 188 -13.18 -6.26 7.57
C ILE A 188 -13.67 -7.70 7.55
N ILE A 189 -12.80 -8.70 7.71
CA ILE A 189 -13.23 -10.08 7.46
C ILE A 189 -14.03 -10.62 8.65
N VAL A 190 -13.57 -10.40 9.87
CA VAL A 190 -14.28 -10.82 11.08
C VAL A 190 -15.65 -10.13 11.21
N THR A 191 -15.72 -8.82 10.95
CA THR A 191 -16.97 -8.06 11.05
C THR A 191 -18.00 -8.50 10.00
N MET A 192 -17.56 -8.95 8.83
CA MET A 192 -18.45 -9.45 7.76
C MET A 192 -18.92 -10.90 7.98
N MET A 193 -18.24 -11.65 8.85
CA MET A 193 -18.58 -13.04 9.17
C MET A 193 -19.48 -13.19 10.41
N ASP A 194 -19.82 -12.11 11.10
CA ASP A 194 -20.69 -12.06 12.29
C ASP A 194 -20.37 -13.13 13.35
N LEU A 195 -19.06 -13.37 13.54
CA LEU A 195 -18.55 -14.35 14.50
C LEU A 195 -18.49 -13.74 15.91
N PRO A 196 -18.77 -14.52 16.98
CA PRO A 196 -18.53 -14.10 18.35
C PRO A 196 -17.08 -13.61 18.52
N PRO A 197 -16.83 -12.50 19.26
CA PRO A 197 -15.50 -11.89 19.40
C PRO A 197 -14.40 -12.86 19.85
N GLU A 198 -14.79 -13.85 20.64
CA GLU A 198 -13.93 -14.91 21.15
C GLU A 198 -13.48 -15.89 20.06
N THR A 199 -14.33 -16.22 19.09
CA THR A 199 -13.95 -17.05 17.93
C THR A 199 -13.17 -16.27 16.88
N ALA A 200 -13.47 -14.99 16.73
CA ALA A 200 -12.81 -14.08 15.80
C ALA A 200 -11.29 -13.98 16.02
N ALA A 201 -10.85 -13.95 17.27
CA ALA A 201 -9.44 -13.84 17.62
C ALA A 201 -8.60 -15.02 17.07
N TRP A 202 -9.16 -16.22 17.05
CA TRP A 202 -8.49 -17.43 16.55
C TRP A 202 -8.54 -17.55 15.02
N VAL A 203 -9.61 -17.06 14.39
CA VAL A 203 -9.81 -17.11 12.94
C VAL A 203 -8.99 -16.03 12.21
N THR A 204 -8.82 -14.85 12.82
CA THR A 204 -8.07 -13.72 12.23
C THR A 204 -6.67 -14.09 11.72
N PRO A 205 -5.78 -14.75 12.48
CA PRO A 205 -4.45 -15.12 11.99
C PRO A 205 -4.49 -16.14 10.85
N ILE A 206 -5.47 -17.06 10.84
CA ILE A 206 -5.63 -18.06 9.78
C ILE A 206 -6.01 -17.39 8.48
N VAL A 207 -6.98 -16.48 8.51
CA VAL A 207 -7.41 -15.75 7.31
C VAL A 207 -6.30 -14.84 6.80
N ALA A 208 -5.62 -14.12 7.69
CA ALA A 208 -4.45 -13.31 7.35
C ALA A 208 -3.36 -14.15 6.67
N ALA A 209 -3.10 -15.36 7.17
CA ALA A 209 -2.14 -16.29 6.57
C ALA A 209 -2.59 -16.77 5.19
N ILE A 210 -3.87 -17.10 4.99
CA ILE A 210 -4.41 -17.52 3.68
C ILE A 210 -4.28 -16.39 2.65
N VAL A 211 -4.73 -15.18 2.99
CA VAL A 211 -4.65 -14.02 2.09
C VAL A 211 -3.20 -13.67 1.80
N GLY A 212 -2.34 -13.70 2.82
CA GLY A 212 -0.90 -13.48 2.67
C GLY A 212 -0.25 -14.51 1.75
N LEU A 213 -0.52 -15.80 1.95
CA LEU A 213 0.01 -16.88 1.12
C LEU A 213 -0.45 -16.76 -0.33
N LEU A 214 -1.75 -16.50 -0.56
CA LEU A 214 -2.31 -16.31 -1.88
C LEU A 214 -1.66 -15.11 -2.57
N THR A 215 -1.44 -14.02 -1.82
CA THR A 215 -0.77 -12.80 -2.31
C THR A 215 0.68 -13.06 -2.71
N VAL A 216 1.44 -13.76 -1.86
CA VAL A 216 2.82 -14.15 -2.15
C VAL A 216 2.87 -15.07 -3.37
N ALA A 217 1.94 -16.03 -3.49
CA ALA A 217 1.90 -16.97 -4.59
C ALA A 217 1.72 -16.26 -5.95
N TYR A 218 0.67 -15.44 -6.12
CA TYR A 218 0.45 -14.77 -7.41
C TYR A 218 1.55 -13.75 -7.74
N THR A 219 2.07 -13.05 -6.73
CA THR A 219 3.11 -12.02 -6.91
C THR A 219 4.45 -12.63 -7.29
N SER A 220 4.86 -13.71 -6.61
CA SER A 220 6.13 -14.40 -6.89
C SER A 220 6.12 -15.13 -8.23
N MET A 221 4.96 -15.63 -8.67
CA MET A 221 4.82 -16.28 -9.97
C MET A 221 4.82 -15.26 -11.11
N GLY A 222 4.08 -14.15 -10.97
CA GLY A 222 3.85 -13.21 -12.07
C GLY A 222 5.00 -12.24 -12.38
N GLY A 223 5.83 -11.91 -11.39
CA GLY A 223 6.87 -10.87 -11.52
C GLY A 223 6.30 -9.47 -11.76
N LEU A 224 7.16 -8.49 -12.09
CA LEU A 224 6.75 -7.08 -12.23
C LEU A 224 5.68 -6.85 -13.32
N ARG A 225 5.56 -7.73 -14.32
CA ARG A 225 4.52 -7.57 -15.37
C ARG A 225 3.11 -7.88 -14.90
N ALA A 226 2.96 -8.68 -13.85
CA ALA A 226 1.66 -9.12 -13.36
C ALA A 226 1.06 -8.20 -12.30
N VAL A 227 1.87 -7.30 -11.73
CA VAL A 227 1.55 -6.39 -10.61
C VAL A 227 1.50 -4.95 -11.13
#